data_AF-A0A821P976-F1
#
_entry.id   AF-A0A821P976-F1
#
_cell.length_a   1.000
_cell.length_b   1.000
_cell.length_c   1.000
_cell.angle_alpha   90.00
_cell.angle_beta   90.00
_cell.angle_gamma   90.00
#
_symmetry.space_group_name_H-M   'P 1'
#
loop_
_entity.id
_entity.type
_entity.pdbx_description
1 polymer ?
#
loop_
_entity_poly.entity_id
_entity_poly.type
_entity_poly.pdbx_seq_one_letter_code
_entity_poly.pdbx_strand_id
1 'polypeptide(L)'
;SFDTNEAQQIGLLSRVFDTREAVLDAAINLASVIAKKSPVAILGSKIQLNYARDHSSDDNFNFVSTWNSGMLLTEDIIKSIMASSVSSEKSNKNAPSEIEYEDV
;
A
#
# COMPACT_ATOMS: atom_id res chain seq x y z
N SER A 1 16.84 2.36 32.28
CA SER A 1 15.48 2.64 31.77
C SER A 1 15.64 3.59 30.60
N PHE A 2 15.10 3.27 29.43
CA PHE A 2 15.17 4.16 28.27
C PHE A 2 14.21 5.33 28.46
N ASP A 3 14.65 6.54 28.09
CA ASP A 3 13.73 7.68 28.03
C ASP A 3 12.79 7.54 26.82
N THR A 4 11.59 8.12 26.91
CA THR A 4 10.60 8.00 25.84
C THR A 4 11.05 8.73 24.57
N ASN A 5 11.78 9.85 24.70
CA ASN A 5 12.34 10.56 23.54
C ASN A 5 13.47 9.76 22.90
N GLU A 6 14.36 9.19 23.72
CA GLU A 6 15.45 8.34 23.24
C GLU A 6 14.92 7.11 22.49
N ALA A 7 13.90 6.45 23.04
CA ALA A 7 13.26 5.29 22.41
C ALA A 7 12.58 5.64 21.07
N GLN A 8 12.05 6.86 20.93
CA GLN A 8 11.51 7.34 19.66
C GLN A 8 12.64 7.63 18.64
N GLN A 9 13.74 8.26 19.08
CA GLN A 9 14.86 8.61 18.20
C GLN A 9 15.56 7.38 17.60
N ILE A 10 15.69 6.30 18.36
CA ILE A 10 16.30 5.05 17.87
C ILE A 10 15.31 4.19 17.05
N GLY A 11 14.07 4.64 16.88
CA GLY A 11 13.04 3.94 16.08
C GLY A 11 12.36 2.77 16.79
N LEU A 12 12.56 2.61 18.11
CA LEU A 12 11.86 1.59 18.90
C LEU A 12 10.37 1.94 19.06
N LEU A 13 10.05 3.22 19.25
CA LEU A 13 8.69 3.74 19.30
C LEU A 13 8.38 4.55 18.04
N SER A 14 7.25 4.24 17.38
CA SER A 14 6.85 4.98 16.19
C SER A 14 6.25 6.35 16.52
N ARG A 15 5.50 6.47 17.63
CA ARG A 15 4.81 7.70 18.08
C ARG A 15 4.69 7.71 19.60
N VAL A 16 4.62 8.90 20.18
CA VAL A 16 4.45 9.14 21.62
C VAL A 16 3.21 10.00 21.82
N PHE A 17 2.44 9.73 22.87
CA PHE A 17 1.22 10.45 23.22
C PHE A 17 1.17 10.69 24.72
N ASP A 18 0.52 11.79 25.14
CA ASP A 18 0.48 12.22 26.54
C ASP A 18 -0.49 11.42 27.41
N THR A 19 -1.51 10.80 26.79
CA THR A 19 -2.56 10.04 27.50
C THR A 19 -2.77 8.65 26.92
N ARG A 20 -3.24 7.72 27.77
CA ARG A 20 -3.55 6.35 27.37
C ARG A 20 -4.67 6.31 26.34
N GLU A 21 -5.67 7.16 26.51
CA GLU A 21 -6.82 7.27 25.64
C GLU A 21 -6.38 7.70 24.23
N ALA A 22 -5.46 8.67 24.13
CA ALA A 22 -4.89 9.10 22.86
C ALA A 22 -4.10 7.99 22.14
N VAL A 23 -3.37 7.14 22.89
CA VAL A 23 -2.68 5.97 22.31
C VAL A 23 -3.67 4.99 21.69
N LEU A 24 -4.75 4.68 22.41
CA LEU A 24 -5.77 3.72 21.96
C LEU A 24 -6.48 4.24 20.71
N ASP A 25 -6.91 5.50 20.72
CA ASP A 25 -7.55 6.13 19.56
C ASP A 25 -6.62 6.13 18.33
N ALA A 26 -5.34 6.47 18.52
CA ALA A 26 -4.36 6.43 17.44
C ALA A 26 -4.13 5.00 16.91
N ALA A 27 -4.07 4.01 17.80
CA ALA A 27 -3.88 2.61 17.42
C ALA A 27 -5.10 2.05 16.65
N ILE A 28 -6.31 2.34 17.11
CA ILE A 28 -7.56 1.93 16.44
C ILE A 28 -7.68 2.58 15.06
N ASN A 29 -7.38 3.88 14.97
CA ASN A 29 -7.37 4.60 13.70
C ASN A 29 -6.36 3.99 12.71
N LEU A 30 -5.15 3.67 13.16
CA LEU A 30 -4.14 3.01 12.34
C LEU A 30 -4.61 1.62 11.88
N ALA A 31 -5.20 0.83 12.78
CA ALA A 31 -5.74 -0.48 12.44
C ALA A 31 -6.85 -0.38 11.37
N SER A 32 -7.73 0.63 11.46
CA SER A 32 -8.74 0.90 10.43
C SER A 32 -8.12 1.21 9.07
N VAL A 33 -7.04 2.01 9.03
CA VAL A 33 -6.31 2.31 7.78
C VAL A 33 -5.69 1.04 7.18
N ILE A 34 -5.10 0.17 8.01
CA ILE A 34 -4.52 -1.10 7.54
C ILE A 34 -5.63 -2.03 7.00
N ALA A 35 -6.76 -2.12 7.69
CA ALA A 35 -7.88 -2.98 7.30
C ALA A 35 -8.55 -2.58 5.97
N LYS A 36 -8.40 -1.32 5.55
CA LYS A 36 -8.89 -0.84 4.24
C LYS A 36 -8.05 -1.31 3.05
N LYS A 37 -6.86 -1.88 3.27
CA LYS A 37 -5.96 -2.35 2.20
C LYS A 37 -6.18 -3.83 1.91
N SER A 38 -5.78 -4.31 0.72
CA SER A 38 -5.87 -5.74 0.38
C SER A 38 -5.10 -6.59 1.40
N PRO A 39 -5.72 -7.62 2.00
CA PRO A 39 -5.04 -8.53 2.94
C PRO A 39 -3.79 -9.18 2.35
N VAL A 40 -3.82 -9.51 1.05
CA VAL A 40 -2.69 -10.11 0.33
C VAL A 40 -1.52 -9.13 0.24
N ALA A 41 -1.80 -7.86 -0.06
CA ALA A 41 -0.77 -6.82 -0.16
C ALA A 41 -0.10 -6.54 1.21
N ILE A 42 -0.88 -6.50 2.30
CA ILE A 42 -0.34 -6.28 3.65
C ILE A 42 0.50 -7.46 4.13
N LEU A 43 -0.01 -8.69 3.99
CA LEU A 43 0.73 -9.89 4.38
C LEU A 43 2.00 -10.06 3.53
N GLY A 44 1.89 -9.88 2.22
CA GLY A 44 3.03 -9.92 1.31
C GLY A 44 4.11 -8.90 1.68
N SER A 45 3.72 -7.65 1.97
CA SER A 45 4.66 -6.61 2.39
C SER A 45 5.37 -6.98 3.69
N LYS A 46 4.66 -7.54 4.68
CA LYS A 46 5.28 -7.98 5.95
C LYS A 46 6.26 -9.12 5.74
N ILE A 47 5.91 -10.09 4.90
CA ILE A 47 6.79 -11.24 4.59
C ILE A 47 8.05 -10.74 3.90
N GLN A 48 7.93 -9.85 2.90
CA GLN A 48 9.08 -9.29 2.20
C GLN A 48 10.01 -8.49 3.13
N LEU A 49 9.46 -7.64 3.99
CA LEU A 49 10.26 -6.87 4.96
C LEU A 49 11.01 -7.78 5.94
N ASN A 50 10.38 -8.84 6.43
CA ASN A 50 11.03 -9.80 7.31
C ASN A 50 12.11 -10.61 6.58
N TYR A 51 11.84 -11.04 5.34
CA TYR A 51 12.81 -11.76 4.53
C TYR A 51 14.05 -10.91 4.26
N ALA A 52 13.86 -9.64 3.89
CA ALA A 52 14.93 -8.68 3.65
C ALA A 52 15.85 -8.44 4.86
N ARG A 53 15.35 -8.61 6.09
CA ARG A 53 16.14 -8.44 7.31
C ARG A 53 17.17 -9.55 7.49
N ASP A 54 16.78 -10.78 7.17
CA ASP A 54 17.54 -11.99 7.51
C ASP A 54 18.34 -12.56 6.32
N HIS A 55 18.23 -11.95 5.14
CA HIS A 55 18.85 -12.43 3.90
C HIS A 55 19.69 -11.35 3.20
N SER A 56 20.58 -11.79 2.32
CA SER A 56 21.36 -10.89 1.49
C SER A 56 20.46 -10.10 0.52
N SER A 57 20.96 -8.97 0.03
CA SER A 57 20.22 -8.17 -0.97
C SER A 57 19.90 -8.96 -2.24
N ASP A 58 20.81 -9.83 -2.68
CA ASP A 58 20.63 -10.68 -3.85
C ASP A 58 19.52 -11.72 -3.66
N ASP A 59 19.49 -12.35 -2.48
CA ASP A 59 18.43 -13.30 -2.11
C ASP A 59 17.06 -12.62 -2.01
N ASN A 60 17.02 -11.43 -1.40
CA ASN A 60 15.79 -10.66 -1.28
C ASN A 60 15.26 -10.21 -2.66
N PHE A 61 16.14 -9.81 -3.57
CA PHE A 61 15.74 -9.42 -4.93
C PHE A 61 15.10 -10.60 -5.68
N ASN A 62 15.73 -11.78 -5.60
CA ASN A 62 15.19 -13.00 -6.18
C ASN A 62 13.83 -13.37 -5.54
N PHE A 63 13.72 -13.30 -4.22
CA PHE A 63 12.48 -13.57 -3.49
C PHE A 63 11.33 -12.63 -3.90
N VAL A 64 11.57 -11.32 -3.95
CA VAL A 64 10.58 -10.32 -4.39
C VAL A 64 10.19 -10.54 -5.84
N SER A 65 11.14 -10.83 -6.73
CA SER A 65 10.85 -11.11 -8.14
C SER A 65 9.95 -12.33 -8.30
N THR A 66 10.28 -13.45 -7.65
CA THR A 66 9.45 -14.67 -7.70
C THR A 66 8.07 -14.46 -7.08
N TRP A 67 7.99 -13.75 -5.96
CA TRP A 67 6.72 -13.42 -5.30
C TRP A 67 5.83 -12.55 -6.18
N ASN A 68 6.38 -11.50 -6.79
CA ASN A 68 5.63 -10.63 -7.68
C ASN A 68 5.14 -11.37 -8.93
N SER A 69 5.97 -12.24 -9.53
CA SER A 69 5.54 -13.11 -10.63
C SER A 69 4.38 -14.03 -10.24
N GLY A 70 4.35 -14.55 -9.00
CA GLY A 70 3.25 -15.37 -8.49
C GLY A 70 1.99 -14.59 -8.14
N MET A 71 2.13 -13.37 -7.61
CA MET A 71 1.00 -12.52 -7.21
C MET A 71 0.34 -11.80 -8.40
N LEU A 72 1.04 -11.59 -9.52
CA LEU A 72 0.46 -11.08 -10.78
C LEU A 72 -0.69 -11.96 -11.32
N LEU A 73 -0.83 -13.18 -10.81
CA LEU A 73 -1.92 -14.11 -11.15
C LEU A 73 -3.13 -14.05 -10.21
N THR A 74 -3.16 -13.14 -9.23
CA THR A 74 -4.32 -13.01 -8.32
C THR A 74 -5.41 -12.10 -8.90
N GLU A 75 -6.66 -12.51 -8.68
CA GLU A 75 -7.87 -11.80 -9.16
C GLU A 75 -7.94 -10.33 -8.75
N ASP A 76 -7.28 -9.94 -7.65
CA ASP A 76 -7.25 -8.59 -7.11
C ASP A 76 -6.60 -7.58 -8.07
N ILE A 77 -5.56 -7.98 -8.82
CA ILE A 77 -4.89 -7.10 -9.79
C ILE A 77 -5.78 -6.89 -11.01
N ILE A 78 -6.40 -7.96 -11.53
CA ILE A 78 -7.33 -7.88 -12.66
C ILE A 78 -8.55 -7.01 -12.28
N LYS A 79 -9.12 -7.22 -11.10
CA LYS A 79 -10.24 -6.41 -10.57
C LYS A 79 -9.83 -4.95 -10.37
N SER A 80 -8.62 -4.67 -9.90
CA SER A 80 -8.12 -3.30 -9.71
C SER A 80 -7.83 -2.58 -11.03
N ILE A 81 -7.26 -3.28 -12.02
CA ILE A 81 -7.05 -2.76 -13.38
C ILE A 81 -8.40 -2.49 -14.05
N MET A 82 -9.35 -3.43 -13.98
CA MET A 82 -10.70 -3.24 -14.53
C MET A 82 -11.47 -2.12 -13.81
N ALA A 83 -11.36 -2.01 -12.49
CA ALA A 83 -11.97 -0.90 -11.76
C ALA A 83 -11.36 0.45 -12.16
N SER A 84 -10.05 0.49 -12.41
CA SER A 84 -9.36 1.70 -12.87
C SER A 84 -9.73 2.05 -14.31
N SER A 85 -9.85 1.07 -15.21
CA SER A 85 -10.25 1.30 -16.61
C SER A 85 -11.72 1.71 -16.75
N VAL A 86 -12.62 1.13 -15.96
CA VAL A 86 -14.04 1.53 -15.91
C VAL A 86 -14.21 2.92 -15.29
N SER A 87 -13.35 3.31 -14.34
CA SER A 87 -13.34 4.67 -13.80
C SER A 87 -12.91 5.70 -14.87
N SER A 88 -11.91 5.38 -15.71
CA SER A 88 -11.54 6.25 -16.84
C SER A 88 -12.63 6.35 -17.91
N GLU A 89 -13.47 5.32 -18.08
CA GLU A 89 -14.56 5.32 -19.06
C GLU A 89 -15.80 6.13 -18.59
N LYS A 90 -16.03 6.22 -17.26
CA LYS A 90 -17.07 7.09 -16.69
C LYS A 90 -16.73 8.58 -16.78
N SER A 91 -15.45 8.95 -16.94
CA SER A 91 -15.04 10.34 -17.16
C SER A 91 -15.19 10.79 -18.63
N ASN A 92 -15.28 9.86 -19.59
CA ASN A 92 -15.30 10.18 -21.03
C ASN A 92 -16.71 10.12 -21.68
N LYS A 93 -17.79 10.24 -20.89
CA LYS A 93 -19.17 10.32 -21.42
C LYS A 93 -19.77 11.73 -21.41
N ASN A 94 -18.98 12.76 -21.10
CA ASN A 94 -19.38 14.17 -21.10
C ASN A 94 -18.63 15.03 -22.15
N ALA A 95 -17.99 14.43 -23.16
CA ALA A 95 -17.42 15.20 -24.27
C ALA A 95 -18.55 15.63 -25.23
N PRO A 96 -18.76 16.94 -25.48
CA PRO A 96 -19.72 17.40 -26.48
C PRO A 96 -19.30 16.94 -27.89
N SER A 97 -20.32 16.70 -28.70
CA SER A 97 -20.29 16.17 -30.07
C SER A 97 -19.26 16.85 -30.99
N GLU A 98 -18.49 15.99 -31.67
CA GLU A 98 -17.90 16.11 -33.01
C GLU A 98 -17.96 17.50 -33.66
N ILE A 99 -16.80 18.16 -33.76
CA ILE A 99 -16.61 19.30 -34.65
C ILE A 99 -15.85 18.74 -35.86
N GLU A 100 -16.52 18.75 -37.02
CA GLU A 100 -15.92 18.48 -38.33
C GLU A 100 -14.68 19.35 -38.54
N TYR A 101 -13.58 18.74 -38.95
CA TYR A 101 -12.42 19.47 -39.47
C TYR A 101 -12.61 19.60 -40.98
N GLU A 102 -12.86 20.83 -41.42
CA GLU A 102 -12.86 21.23 -42.82
C GLU A 102 -11.41 21.24 -43.36
N ASP A 103 -11.21 20.61 -44.52
CA ASP A 103 -9.92 20.41 -45.19
C ASP A 103 -9.16 21.72 -45.47
N VAL A 104 -7.85 21.74 -45.23
CA VAL A 104 -6.90 22.72 -45.80
C VAL A 104 -5.62 22.02 -46.26
#